data_AF-A0ABD4KT19-F1
#
_entry.id   AF-A0ABD4KT19-F1
#
_cell.length_a   1.000
_cell.length_b   1.000
_cell.length_c   1.000
_cell.angle_alpha   90.00
_cell.angle_beta   90.00
_cell.angle_gamma   90.00
#
_symmetry.space_group_name_H-M   'P 1'
#
loop_
_entity.id
_entity.type
_entity.pdbx_description
1 polymer ?
#
loop_
_entity_poly.entity_id
_entity_poly.type
_entity_poly.pdbx_seq_one_letter_code
_entity_poly.pdbx_strand_id
1 'polypeptide(L)'
;SCHSVNQWSLYYQNLARSLNLMLGGHIDQSLIQFMVRSTWGDNWLIKNGLNLEIENNWLLAMFRKHRRAFSYLHHLAVMIALLGQSMSIEDECLKVDKLPDTPSSKNRYFTSEYEARKTEYRSIWLKFLKTFNSLKDIRSTREGARVYSWLYRFDRDWHIQHSLDHVKKRRIDRRVDWEMRDRELVKKLIFIEKKTYLALFLPRKSRPWFAKQVNATNLIPDKLRKLPLCNCFLNRYQESVDEYQLRRLLAIVVDKLNHGQAIPQIYELERSAGLSKERIREPAKEILRVDIPRITRQARITGEYKVNSNRWHRASS
;
A
#
# COMPACT_ATOMS: atom_id res chain seq x y z
N SER A 1 -19.04 -14.20 20.99
CA SER A 1 -18.58 -12.83 21.31
C SER A 1 -17.21 -12.60 20.69
N CYS A 2 -16.90 -11.45 20.10
CA CYS A 2 -15.52 -11.14 19.68
C CYS A 2 -14.75 -10.53 20.87
N HIS A 3 -13.96 -11.35 21.57
CA HIS A 3 -13.18 -10.91 22.72
C HIS A 3 -12.13 -9.86 22.35
N SER A 4 -11.99 -8.84 23.18
CA SER A 4 -11.02 -7.78 22.97
C SER A 4 -9.60 -8.19 23.40
N VAL A 5 -8.62 -7.47 22.86
CA VAL A 5 -7.20 -7.62 23.23
C VAL A 5 -6.95 -7.29 24.72
N ASN A 6 -7.74 -6.39 25.31
CA ASN A 6 -7.65 -6.05 26.73
C ASN A 6 -8.20 -7.17 27.62
N GLN A 7 -9.35 -7.74 27.26
CA GLN A 7 -9.96 -8.84 28.01
C GLN A 7 -9.01 -10.04 28.05
N TRP A 8 -8.40 -10.39 26.91
CA TRP A 8 -7.39 -11.45 26.87
C TRP A 8 -6.14 -11.12 27.69
N SER A 9 -5.70 -9.86 27.73
CA SER A 9 -4.55 -9.45 28.55
C SER A 9 -4.84 -9.67 30.04
N LEU A 10 -6.06 -9.34 30.48
CA LEU A 10 -6.48 -9.51 31.86
C LEU A 10 -6.68 -10.99 32.21
N TYR A 11 -7.22 -11.77 31.27
CA TYR A 11 -7.38 -13.22 31.42
C TYR A 11 -6.04 -13.91 31.71
N TYR A 12 -5.02 -13.74 30.87
CA TYR A 12 -3.73 -14.40 31.08
C TYR A 12 -2.98 -13.91 32.33
N GLN A 13 -3.15 -12.65 32.71
CA GLN A 13 -2.62 -12.13 33.98
C GLN A 13 -3.32 -12.76 35.18
N ASN A 14 -4.64 -12.93 35.13
CA ASN A 14 -5.39 -13.59 36.19
C ASN A 14 -5.08 -15.08 36.26
N LEU A 15 -4.95 -15.74 35.10
CA LEU A 15 -4.56 -17.15 35.00
C LEU A 15 -3.18 -17.42 35.60
N ALA A 16 -2.19 -16.55 35.31
CA ALA A 16 -0.86 -16.67 35.92
C ALA A 16 -0.90 -16.52 37.45
N ARG A 17 -1.74 -15.59 37.96
CA ARG A 17 -1.92 -15.42 39.41
C ARG A 17 -2.63 -16.62 40.05
N SER A 18 -3.70 -17.14 39.43
CA SER A 18 -4.45 -18.26 39.98
C SER A 18 -3.65 -19.56 40.04
N LEU A 19 -2.71 -19.74 39.11
CA LEU A 19 -1.82 -20.90 39.05
C LEU A 19 -0.50 -20.70 39.82
N ASN A 20 -0.38 -19.63 40.62
CA ASN A 20 0.85 -19.28 41.37
C ASN A 20 2.11 -19.16 40.50
N LEU A 21 1.97 -18.74 39.24
CA LEU A 21 3.07 -18.59 38.28
C LEU A 21 3.73 -17.20 38.38
N MET A 22 3.85 -16.67 39.60
CA MET A 22 4.36 -15.33 39.86
C MET A 22 5.63 -15.40 40.70
N LEU A 23 6.74 -14.85 40.19
CA LEU A 23 7.96 -14.56 40.94
C LEU A 23 7.91 -13.13 41.46
N GLY A 24 7.36 -12.97 42.68
CA GLY A 24 7.13 -11.65 43.28
C GLY A 24 6.17 -10.80 42.45
N GLY A 25 6.66 -9.69 41.86
CA GLY A 25 5.88 -8.80 41.00
C GLY A 25 5.83 -9.20 39.52
N HIS A 26 6.54 -10.26 39.11
CA HIS A 26 6.70 -10.68 37.72
C HIS A 26 6.20 -12.10 37.49
N ILE A 27 5.87 -12.43 36.24
CA ILE A 27 5.42 -13.77 35.85
C ILE A 27 6.63 -14.69 35.70
N ASP A 28 6.54 -15.91 36.22
CA ASP A 28 7.56 -16.96 36.07
C ASP A 28 7.59 -17.49 34.63
N GLN A 29 8.47 -16.91 33.84
CA GLN A 29 8.59 -17.22 32.42
C GLN A 29 9.21 -18.60 32.18
N SER A 30 10.16 -18.99 33.03
CA SER A 30 10.87 -20.26 32.91
C SER A 30 9.92 -21.42 33.18
N LEU A 31 9.07 -21.30 34.22
CA LEU A 31 8.10 -22.32 34.56
C LEU A 31 7.01 -22.47 33.49
N ILE A 32 6.49 -21.36 32.94
CA ILE A 32 5.50 -21.41 31.85
C ILE A 32 6.10 -22.03 30.60
N GLN A 33 7.33 -21.65 30.24
CA GLN A 33 8.02 -22.22 29.09
C GLN A 33 8.25 -23.73 29.27
N PHE A 34 8.64 -24.15 30.47
CA PHE A 34 8.78 -25.56 30.83
C PHE A 34 7.46 -26.31 30.64
N MET A 35 6.35 -25.84 31.22
CA MET A 35 5.05 -26.52 31.08
C MET A 35 4.59 -26.66 29.62
N VAL A 36 4.77 -25.62 28.81
CA VAL A 36 4.43 -25.66 27.37
C VAL A 36 5.31 -26.65 26.62
N ARG A 37 6.63 -26.65 26.88
CA ARG A 37 7.57 -27.60 26.26
C ARG A 37 7.30 -29.04 26.69
N SER A 38 7.02 -29.27 27.97
CA SER A 38 6.68 -30.60 28.50
C SER A 38 5.38 -31.16 27.90
N THR A 39 4.42 -30.28 27.58
CA THR A 39 3.13 -30.69 27.01
C THR A 39 3.22 -31.04 25.52
N TRP A 40 3.94 -30.23 24.73
CA TRP A 40 3.91 -30.32 23.26
C TRP A 40 5.22 -30.84 22.63
N GLY A 41 6.35 -30.64 23.29
CA GLY A 41 7.68 -30.88 22.74
C GLY A 41 8.12 -29.83 21.71
N ASP A 42 9.43 -29.59 21.63
CA ASP A 42 10.00 -28.54 20.77
C ASP A 42 9.75 -28.81 19.27
N ASN A 43 9.81 -30.07 18.83
CA ASN A 43 9.55 -30.44 17.43
C ASN A 43 8.13 -30.09 16.97
N TRP A 44 7.13 -30.33 17.82
CA TRP A 44 5.74 -30.00 17.51
C TRP A 44 5.53 -28.49 17.47
N LEU A 45 6.11 -27.78 18.44
CA LEU A 45 6.03 -26.31 18.51
C LEU A 45 6.65 -25.67 17.27
N ILE A 46 7.84 -26.11 16.85
CA ILE A 46 8.51 -25.60 15.65
C ILE A 46 7.68 -25.88 14.39
N LYS A 47 7.19 -27.12 14.22
CA LYS A 47 6.38 -27.52 13.05
C LYS A 47 5.11 -26.69 12.90
N ASN A 48 4.52 -26.25 14.02
CA ASN A 48 3.30 -25.44 14.04
C ASN A 48 3.56 -23.92 14.12
N GLY A 49 4.81 -23.47 13.95
CA GLY A 49 5.17 -22.04 13.96
C GLY A 49 5.14 -21.39 15.35
N LEU A 50 5.13 -22.19 16.42
CA LEU A 50 5.12 -21.77 17.83
C LEU A 50 6.52 -21.84 18.46
N ASN A 51 7.58 -21.56 17.70
CA ASN A 51 8.95 -21.63 18.19
C ASN A 51 9.19 -20.71 19.41
N LEU A 52 9.87 -21.24 20.43
CA LEU A 52 10.17 -20.58 21.70
C LEU A 52 11.63 -20.15 21.86
N GLU A 53 12.52 -20.48 20.91
CA GLU A 53 13.96 -20.18 20.98
C GLU A 53 14.32 -18.71 20.69
N ILE A 54 13.39 -17.93 20.16
CA ILE A 54 13.62 -16.52 19.85
C ILE A 54 13.55 -15.69 21.15
N GLU A 55 14.55 -14.84 21.40
CA GLU A 55 14.49 -13.84 22.47
C GLU A 55 13.25 -12.94 22.30
N ASN A 56 12.44 -12.78 23.36
CA ASN A 56 11.08 -12.21 23.29
C ASN A 56 10.09 -13.01 22.42
N ASN A 57 10.00 -14.32 22.66
CA ASN A 57 9.02 -15.19 22.00
C ASN A 57 7.55 -14.79 22.27
N TRP A 58 6.65 -15.37 21.47
CA TRP A 58 5.21 -15.11 21.51
C TRP A 58 4.57 -15.43 22.86
N LEU A 59 5.10 -16.45 23.57
CA LEU A 59 4.60 -16.91 24.86
C LEU A 59 4.80 -15.82 25.92
N LEU A 60 5.96 -15.18 25.92
CA LEU A 60 6.21 -14.00 26.76
C LEU A 60 5.27 -12.84 26.45
N ALA A 61 4.97 -12.62 25.17
CA ALA A 61 4.07 -11.56 24.75
C ALA A 61 2.61 -11.81 25.18
N MET A 62 2.22 -13.08 25.36
CA MET A 62 0.87 -13.50 25.73
C MET A 62 0.54 -13.29 27.21
N PHE A 63 1.54 -13.35 28.07
CA PHE A 63 1.37 -13.05 29.49
C PHE A 63 1.57 -11.56 29.83
N ARG A 64 1.90 -10.74 28.82
CA ARG A 64 2.03 -9.28 28.93
C ARG A 64 0.77 -8.59 28.41
N LYS A 65 0.75 -7.26 28.47
CA LYS A 65 -0.29 -6.47 27.78
C LYS A 65 -0.25 -6.77 26.28
N HIS A 66 -1.33 -7.35 25.77
CA HIS A 66 -1.46 -7.66 24.36
C HIS A 66 -1.48 -6.38 23.53
N ARG A 67 -0.64 -6.34 22.49
CA ARG A 67 -0.58 -5.25 21.51
C ARG A 67 -1.13 -5.66 20.14
N ARG A 68 -1.48 -6.95 19.99
CA ARG A 68 -2.01 -7.61 18.79
C ARG A 68 -2.88 -8.79 19.23
N ALA A 69 -3.76 -9.26 18.36
CA ALA A 69 -4.48 -10.51 18.57
C ALA A 69 -3.53 -11.71 18.42
N PHE A 70 -3.73 -12.74 19.24
CA PHE A 70 -3.08 -14.04 19.10
C PHE A 70 -4.02 -14.98 18.34
N SER A 71 -3.48 -15.96 17.61
CA SER A 71 -4.33 -16.94 16.92
C SER A 71 -4.91 -17.93 17.93
N TYR A 72 -6.01 -18.59 17.56
CA TYR A 72 -6.64 -19.65 18.37
C TYR A 72 -5.61 -20.70 18.82
N LEU A 73 -4.66 -21.05 17.96
CA LEU A 73 -3.66 -22.06 18.25
C LEU A 73 -2.72 -21.65 19.39
N HIS A 74 -2.37 -20.37 19.49
CA HIS A 74 -1.58 -19.86 20.61
C HIS A 74 -2.37 -19.97 21.92
N HIS A 75 -3.66 -19.63 21.88
CA HIS A 75 -4.54 -19.74 23.04
C HIS A 75 -4.68 -21.19 23.51
N LEU A 76 -4.98 -22.11 22.59
CA LEU A 76 -5.12 -23.53 22.90
C LEU A 76 -3.81 -24.15 23.41
N ALA A 77 -2.68 -23.86 22.77
CA ALA A 77 -1.40 -24.42 23.19
C ALA A 77 -1.05 -24.06 24.64
N VAL A 78 -1.32 -22.80 25.03
CA VAL A 78 -1.08 -22.32 26.40
C VAL A 78 -2.12 -22.84 27.37
N MET A 79 -3.40 -22.73 27.02
CA MET A 79 -4.48 -23.20 27.89
C MET A 79 -4.31 -24.69 28.19
N ILE A 80 -4.02 -25.52 27.20
CA ILE A 80 -3.90 -26.98 27.39
C ILE A 80 -2.69 -27.31 28.26
N ALA A 81 -1.59 -26.60 28.06
CA ALA A 81 -0.39 -26.79 28.88
C ALA A 81 -0.57 -26.36 30.35
N LEU A 82 -1.43 -25.36 30.62
CA LEU A 82 -1.62 -24.81 31.97
C LEU A 82 -2.83 -25.35 32.73
N LEU A 83 -3.90 -25.68 32.01
CA LEU A 83 -5.19 -26.12 32.57
C LEU A 83 -5.44 -27.62 32.33
N GLY A 84 -4.63 -28.27 31.49
CA GLY A 84 -4.75 -29.68 31.15
C GLY A 84 -5.64 -29.97 29.93
N GLN A 85 -5.58 -31.20 29.42
CA GLN A 85 -6.28 -31.62 28.19
C GLN A 85 -7.80 -31.74 28.35
N SER A 86 -8.31 -31.81 29.58
CA SER A 86 -9.74 -31.91 29.90
C SER A 86 -10.45 -30.56 29.98
N MET A 87 -9.76 -29.44 29.74
CA MET A 87 -10.39 -28.13 29.83
C MET A 87 -11.41 -27.90 28.71
N SER A 88 -12.50 -27.23 29.06
CA SER A 88 -13.49 -26.73 28.10
C SER A 88 -13.09 -25.34 27.60
N ILE A 89 -12.90 -25.23 26.29
CA ILE A 89 -12.61 -23.95 25.62
C ILE A 89 -13.78 -22.97 25.77
N GLU A 90 -15.00 -23.50 25.80
CA GLU A 90 -16.23 -22.72 25.93
C GLU A 90 -16.28 -22.03 27.30
N ASP A 91 -15.96 -22.77 28.36
CA ASP A 91 -15.93 -22.23 29.73
C ASP A 91 -14.85 -21.16 29.89
N GLU A 92 -13.67 -21.36 29.29
CA GLU A 92 -12.60 -20.36 29.33
C GLU A 92 -12.98 -19.10 28.54
N CYS A 93 -13.64 -19.23 27.39
CA CYS A 93 -14.19 -18.09 26.66
C CYS A 93 -15.22 -17.32 27.50
N LEU A 94 -16.11 -18.02 28.20
CA LEU A 94 -17.10 -17.38 29.09
C LEU A 94 -16.45 -16.60 30.24
N LYS A 95 -15.28 -17.04 30.73
CA LYS A 95 -14.51 -16.28 31.73
C LYS A 95 -13.94 -15.00 31.15
N VAL A 96 -13.50 -15.01 29.89
CA VAL A 96 -12.99 -13.83 29.19
C VAL A 96 -14.10 -12.81 28.94
N ASP A 97 -15.30 -13.27 28.56
CA ASP A 97 -16.48 -12.42 28.34
C ASP A 97 -16.89 -11.63 29.60
N LYS A 98 -16.65 -12.17 30.80
CA LYS A 98 -16.95 -11.50 32.07
C LYS A 98 -15.93 -10.41 32.45
N LEU A 99 -14.82 -10.29 31.73
CA LEU A 99 -13.77 -9.32 32.04
C LEU A 99 -14.08 -7.93 31.45
N PRO A 100 -13.74 -6.85 32.16
CA PRO A 100 -13.97 -5.50 31.66
C PRO A 100 -13.10 -5.19 30.43
N ASP A 101 -13.71 -4.62 29.40
CA ASP A 101 -13.01 -4.14 28.19
C ASP A 101 -12.49 -2.70 28.32
N THR A 102 -12.71 -2.05 29.47
CA THR A 102 -12.28 -0.67 29.66
C THR A 102 -10.76 -0.58 29.80
N PRO A 103 -10.07 0.29 29.03
CA PRO A 103 -8.64 0.51 29.21
C PRO A 103 -8.39 1.14 30.59
N SER A 104 -7.54 0.50 31.39
CA SER A 104 -7.09 1.04 32.69
C SER A 104 -6.67 2.51 32.54
N SER A 105 -7.36 3.41 33.27
CA SER A 105 -7.04 4.84 33.27
C SER A 105 -5.63 5.03 33.82
N LYS A 106 -4.75 5.69 33.08
CA LYS A 106 -3.41 6.02 33.58
C LYS A 106 -3.56 6.85 34.85
N ASN A 107 -3.00 6.38 35.96
CA ASN A 107 -2.91 7.16 37.19
C ASN A 107 -2.25 8.52 36.88
N ARG A 108 -3.01 9.60 37.06
CA ARG A 108 -2.46 10.95 37.05
C ARG A 108 -1.63 11.09 38.32
N TYR A 109 -0.32 11.23 38.17
CA TYR A 109 0.56 11.55 39.28
C TYR A 109 0.19 12.94 39.79
N PHE A 110 -0.30 13.04 41.02
CA PHE A 110 -0.64 14.30 41.67
C PHE A 110 0.28 14.48 42.88
N THR A 111 0.99 15.59 42.92
CA THR A 111 1.80 16.00 44.08
C THR A 111 1.43 17.45 44.41
N SER A 112 1.30 17.78 45.70
CA SER A 112 0.78 19.08 46.17
C SER A 112 1.63 20.30 45.78
N GLU A 113 2.89 20.10 45.39
CA GLU A 113 3.83 21.16 44.94
C GLU A 113 3.94 21.28 43.41
N TYR A 114 3.00 20.67 42.67
CA TYR A 114 3.06 20.51 41.23
C TYR A 114 3.23 21.84 40.46
N GLU A 115 2.44 22.88 40.78
CA GLU A 115 2.50 24.15 40.03
C GLU A 115 3.80 24.94 40.29
N ALA A 116 4.35 24.89 41.51
CA ALA A 116 5.61 25.56 41.85
C ALA A 116 6.81 24.92 41.14
N ARG A 117 6.86 23.58 41.07
CA ARG A 117 7.91 22.86 40.34
C ARG A 117 7.76 23.03 38.83
N LYS A 118 6.55 23.24 38.32
CA LYS A 118 6.29 23.43 36.88
C LYS A 118 7.02 24.65 36.34
N THR A 119 6.94 25.79 37.01
CA THR A 119 7.61 27.02 36.57
C THR A 119 9.13 26.88 36.58
N GLU A 120 9.69 26.22 37.59
CA GLU A 120 11.12 25.90 37.68
C GLU A 120 11.57 25.06 36.48
N TYR A 121 10.91 23.94 36.21
CA TYR A 121 11.28 23.02 35.13
C TYR A 121 11.10 23.64 33.75
N ARG A 122 10.06 24.48 33.55
CA ARG A 122 9.87 25.27 32.34
C ARG A 122 11.04 26.21 32.09
N SER A 123 11.50 26.90 33.13
CA SER A 123 12.62 27.85 33.03
C SER A 123 13.93 27.15 32.65
N ILE A 124 14.21 25.98 33.24
CA ILE A 124 15.39 25.17 32.93
C ILE A 124 15.30 24.63 31.49
N TRP A 125 14.12 24.19 31.06
CA TRP A 125 13.88 23.73 29.70
C TRP A 125 14.15 24.83 28.66
N LEU A 126 13.66 26.05 28.88
CA LEU A 126 13.92 27.18 27.99
C LEU A 126 15.42 27.55 27.93
N LYS A 127 16.17 27.37 29.03
CA LYS A 127 17.64 27.51 29.00
C LYS A 127 18.28 26.45 28.11
N PHE A 128 17.88 25.18 28.24
CA PHE A 128 18.40 24.10 27.39
C PHE A 128 18.13 24.32 25.90
N LEU A 129 16.97 24.86 25.53
CA LEU A 129 16.68 25.18 24.14
C LEU A 129 17.57 26.29 23.56
N LYS A 130 18.10 27.19 24.40
CA LYS A 130 19.05 28.23 23.98
C LYS A 130 20.48 27.69 23.85
N THR A 131 20.84 26.68 24.65
CA THR A 131 22.21 26.14 24.71
C THR A 131 22.43 24.98 23.75
N PHE A 132 21.40 24.16 23.48
CA PHE A 132 21.53 22.93 22.70
C PHE A 132 20.71 22.97 21.41
N ASN A 133 21.29 22.47 20.32
CA ASN A 133 20.64 22.44 19.00
C ASN A 133 19.84 21.17 18.73
N SER A 134 19.94 20.15 19.58
CA SER A 134 19.27 18.85 19.40
C SER A 134 18.68 18.30 20.69
N LEU A 135 17.50 17.67 20.57
CA LEU A 135 16.85 16.96 21.68
C LEU A 135 17.68 15.77 22.17
N LYS A 136 18.54 15.21 21.32
CA LYS A 136 19.45 14.13 21.72
C LYS A 136 20.46 14.67 22.74
N ASP A 137 21.03 15.84 22.47
CA ASP A 137 22.09 16.42 23.30
C ASP A 137 21.56 16.86 24.67
N ILE A 138 20.37 17.46 24.70
CA ILE A 138 19.67 17.80 25.95
C ILE A 138 19.48 16.52 26.81
N ARG A 139 19.00 15.43 26.20
CA ARG A 139 18.75 14.16 26.91
C ARG A 139 20.01 13.38 27.27
N SER A 140 21.15 13.68 26.63
CA SER A 140 22.43 13.09 27.02
C SER A 140 22.95 13.62 28.35
N THR A 141 22.52 14.83 28.76
CA THR A 141 22.84 15.37 30.09
C THR A 141 21.91 14.78 31.15
N ARG A 142 22.45 14.51 32.35
CA ARG A 142 21.66 13.99 33.48
C ARG A 142 20.50 14.94 33.86
N GLU A 143 20.76 16.23 33.83
CA GLU A 143 19.75 17.24 34.16
C GLU A 143 18.70 17.41 33.05
N GLY A 144 19.12 17.45 31.78
CA GLY A 144 18.18 17.53 30.66
C GLY A 144 17.29 16.29 30.55
N ALA A 145 17.81 15.09 30.83
CA ALA A 145 17.00 13.87 30.92
C ALA A 145 15.96 13.93 32.06
N ARG A 146 16.35 14.45 33.23
CA ARG A 146 15.47 14.66 34.38
C ARG A 146 14.35 15.65 34.04
N VAL A 147 14.69 16.82 33.52
CA VAL A 147 13.74 17.89 33.20
C VAL A 147 12.79 17.46 32.09
N TYR A 148 13.31 16.82 31.04
CA TYR A 148 12.51 16.25 29.95
C TYR A 148 11.50 15.23 30.48
N SER A 149 11.94 14.28 31.31
CA SER A 149 11.08 13.22 31.83
C SER A 149 9.99 13.76 32.74
N TRP A 150 10.30 14.77 33.55
CA TRP A 150 9.33 15.42 34.41
C TRP A 150 8.28 16.19 33.60
N LEU A 151 8.72 17.08 32.70
CA LEU A 151 7.81 17.87 31.87
C LEU A 151 6.93 16.98 30.98
N TYR A 152 7.45 15.88 30.43
CA TYR A 152 6.65 14.95 29.64
C TYR A 152 5.55 14.24 30.45
N ARG A 153 5.79 13.97 31.74
CA ARG A 153 4.84 13.28 32.62
C ARG A 153 3.81 14.23 33.22
N PHE A 154 4.23 15.44 33.55
CA PHE A 154 3.49 16.39 34.37
C PHE A 154 2.94 17.58 33.56
N ASP A 155 3.60 18.04 32.50
CA ASP A 155 3.22 19.24 31.73
C ASP A 155 3.42 19.03 30.22
N ARG A 156 2.85 17.92 29.74
CA ARG A 156 3.13 17.36 28.41
C ARG A 156 2.78 18.31 27.28
N ASP A 157 1.63 18.96 27.36
CA ASP A 157 1.13 19.82 26.28
C ASP A 157 2.02 21.06 26.11
N TRP A 158 2.40 21.69 27.22
CA TRP A 158 3.35 22.80 27.21
C TRP A 158 4.70 22.36 26.65
N HIS A 159 5.22 21.21 27.09
CA HIS A 159 6.51 20.70 26.64
C HIS A 159 6.54 20.34 25.15
N ILE A 160 5.43 19.82 24.61
CA ILE A 160 5.29 19.57 23.16
C ILE A 160 5.26 20.89 22.37
N GLN A 161 4.54 21.89 22.87
CA GLN A 161 4.47 23.21 22.24
C GLN A 161 5.82 23.95 22.27
N HIS A 162 6.60 23.76 23.33
CA HIS A 162 7.91 24.40 23.54
C HIS A 162 9.08 23.44 23.26
N SER A 163 8.92 22.52 22.32
CA SER A 163 10.03 21.67 21.84
C SER A 163 10.71 22.29 20.60
N LEU A 164 11.92 21.82 20.26
CA LEU A 164 12.66 22.29 19.08
C LEU A 164 11.83 22.10 17.80
N ASP A 165 11.91 23.04 16.86
CA ASP A 165 11.04 23.05 15.67
C ASP A 165 11.20 21.82 14.77
N HIS A 166 12.39 21.21 14.74
CA HIS A 166 12.60 19.95 14.03
C HIS A 166 11.92 18.75 14.70
N VAL A 167 11.61 18.83 16.00
CA VAL A 167 10.78 17.85 16.75
C VAL A 167 9.29 18.14 16.53
N LYS A 168 8.91 19.42 16.35
CA LYS A 168 7.54 19.83 15.96
C LYS A 168 7.13 19.36 14.57
N LYS A 169 8.08 18.99 13.71
CA LYS A 169 7.78 18.31 12.43
C LYS A 169 7.11 16.96 12.72
N ARG A 170 5.81 17.01 12.99
CA ARG A 170 4.89 15.88 12.96
C ARG A 170 5.17 15.09 11.70
N ARG A 171 5.08 13.76 11.79
CA ARG A 171 5.06 12.85 10.64
C ARG A 171 4.29 13.53 9.51
N ILE A 172 4.99 13.94 8.45
CA ILE A 172 4.35 14.40 7.22
C ILE A 172 3.36 13.30 6.87
N ASP A 173 2.07 13.62 6.80
CA ASP A 173 1.09 12.63 6.41
C ASP A 173 1.40 12.26 4.95
N ARG A 174 2.07 11.12 4.78
CA ARG A 174 2.42 10.57 3.47
C ARG A 174 1.25 9.83 2.85
N ARG A 175 0.04 9.91 3.42
CA ARG A 175 -1.16 9.34 2.81
C ARG A 175 -1.42 10.06 1.50
N VAL A 176 -1.34 9.29 0.42
CA VAL A 176 -1.69 9.74 -0.92
C VAL A 176 -3.20 9.84 -0.99
N ASP A 177 -3.71 11.03 -1.31
CA ASP A 177 -5.09 11.22 -1.75
C ASP A 177 -5.25 10.56 -3.12
N TRP A 178 -5.86 9.37 -3.13
CA TRP A 178 -6.03 8.58 -4.35
C TRP A 178 -7.05 9.20 -5.31
N GLU A 179 -8.07 9.89 -4.81
CA GLU A 179 -9.09 10.50 -5.67
C GLU A 179 -8.53 11.70 -6.42
N MET A 180 -7.81 12.59 -5.72
CA MET A 180 -7.14 13.72 -6.35
C MET A 180 -6.11 13.23 -7.37
N ARG A 181 -5.32 12.22 -7.01
CA ARG A 181 -4.33 11.60 -7.89
C ARG A 181 -4.97 11.01 -9.15
N ASP A 182 -6.10 10.31 -9.02
CA ASP A 182 -6.82 9.72 -10.14
C ASP A 182 -7.35 10.79 -11.10
N ARG A 183 -7.95 11.87 -10.57
CA ARG A 183 -8.42 13.02 -11.36
C ARG A 183 -7.28 13.71 -12.12
N GLU A 184 -6.11 13.85 -11.51
CA GLU A 184 -4.94 14.44 -12.20
C GLU A 184 -4.40 13.54 -13.31
N LEU A 185 -4.28 12.23 -13.04
CA LEU A 185 -3.76 11.27 -14.01
C LEU A 185 -4.70 11.15 -15.21
N VAL A 186 -6.02 11.05 -15.00
CA VAL A 186 -6.97 10.92 -16.10
C VAL A 186 -6.97 12.15 -17.01
N LYS A 187 -6.81 13.36 -16.45
CA LYS A 187 -6.66 14.59 -17.26
C LYS A 187 -5.44 14.52 -18.18
N LYS A 188 -4.29 14.05 -17.66
CA LYS A 188 -3.08 13.86 -18.47
C LYS A 188 -3.28 12.80 -19.55
N LEU A 189 -3.94 11.69 -19.21
CA LEU A 189 -4.25 10.62 -20.17
C LEU A 189 -5.15 11.10 -21.32
N ILE A 190 -6.22 11.84 -21.01
CA ILE A 190 -7.10 12.45 -22.02
C ILE A 190 -6.33 13.41 -22.91
N PHE A 191 -5.44 14.23 -22.33
CA PHE A 191 -4.60 15.13 -23.10
C PHE A 191 -3.68 14.38 -24.08
N ILE A 192 -3.04 13.31 -23.63
CA ILE A 192 -2.19 12.45 -24.47
C ILE A 192 -2.99 11.79 -25.59
N GLU A 193 -4.19 11.30 -25.30
CA GLU A 193 -5.07 10.69 -26.28
C GLU A 193 -5.41 11.66 -27.41
N LYS A 194 -5.90 12.86 -27.06
CA LYS A 194 -6.21 13.93 -28.02
C LYS A 194 -4.98 14.32 -28.84
N LYS A 195 -3.82 14.52 -28.19
CA LYS A 195 -2.57 14.88 -28.88
C LYS A 195 -2.13 13.81 -29.89
N THR A 196 -2.40 12.55 -29.59
CA THR A 196 -1.94 11.41 -30.40
C THR A 196 -3.02 10.83 -31.30
N TYR A 197 -4.22 11.41 -31.33
CA TYR A 197 -5.38 10.87 -32.05
C TYR A 197 -5.09 10.69 -33.55
N LEU A 198 -4.49 11.69 -34.20
CA LEU A 198 -4.15 11.66 -35.64
C LEU A 198 -2.79 11.00 -35.94
N ALA A 199 -2.02 10.61 -34.93
CA ALA A 199 -0.68 10.08 -35.11
C ALA A 199 -0.72 8.56 -35.42
N LEU A 200 -1.02 8.23 -36.67
CA LEU A 200 -1.31 6.87 -37.15
C LEU A 200 -0.12 5.89 -37.07
N PHE A 201 1.12 6.38 -37.02
CA PHE A 201 2.33 5.56 -36.98
C PHE A 201 2.88 5.30 -35.57
N LEU A 202 2.16 5.74 -34.53
CA LEU A 202 2.60 5.49 -33.16
C LEU A 202 2.56 3.99 -32.81
N PRO A 203 3.42 3.55 -31.86
CA PRO A 203 3.30 2.24 -31.25
C PRO A 203 1.90 2.00 -30.69
N ARG A 204 1.55 0.74 -30.42
CA ARG A 204 0.26 0.37 -29.83
C ARG A 204 0.01 1.16 -28.55
N LYS A 205 -1.12 1.88 -28.50
CA LYS A 205 -1.61 2.62 -27.33
C LYS A 205 -2.19 1.64 -26.29
N SER A 206 -1.33 0.78 -25.77
CA SER A 206 -1.64 -0.18 -24.71
C SER A 206 -1.60 0.47 -23.33
N ARG A 207 -2.11 -0.20 -22.28
CA ARG A 207 -2.03 0.32 -20.90
C ARG A 207 -0.60 0.69 -20.48
N PRO A 208 0.43 -0.15 -20.74
CA PRO A 208 1.82 0.22 -20.43
C PRO A 208 2.31 1.43 -21.23
N TRP A 209 1.88 1.58 -22.49
CA TRP A 209 2.22 2.74 -23.31
C TRP A 209 1.67 4.03 -22.68
N PHE A 210 0.37 4.06 -22.34
CA PHE A 210 -0.25 5.21 -21.66
C PHE A 210 0.42 5.50 -20.32
N ALA A 211 0.71 4.47 -19.53
CA ALA A 211 1.38 4.63 -18.24
C ALA A 211 2.78 5.25 -18.36
N LYS A 212 3.52 4.90 -19.41
CA LYS A 212 4.81 5.52 -19.75
C LYS A 212 4.65 6.99 -20.11
N GLN A 213 3.63 7.37 -20.87
CA GLN A 213 3.40 8.77 -21.28
C GLN A 213 3.13 9.72 -20.10
N VAL A 214 2.54 9.23 -19.01
CA VAL A 214 2.26 10.03 -17.80
C VAL A 214 3.28 9.84 -16.67
N ASN A 215 4.43 9.19 -16.95
CA ASN A 215 5.45 8.84 -15.95
C ASN A 215 4.88 8.04 -14.75
N ALA A 216 3.94 7.14 -15.01
CA ALA A 216 3.23 6.34 -14.00
C ALA A 216 3.34 4.82 -14.29
N THR A 217 4.48 4.38 -14.83
CA THR A 217 4.73 3.01 -15.33
C THR A 217 4.40 1.93 -14.31
N ASN A 218 4.79 2.12 -13.04
CA ASN A 218 4.52 1.15 -11.97
C ASN A 218 3.20 1.46 -11.25
N LEU A 219 2.85 2.75 -11.14
CA LEU A 219 1.69 3.20 -10.38
C LEU A 219 0.37 2.70 -10.98
N ILE A 220 0.20 2.84 -12.29
CA ILE A 220 -1.06 2.50 -12.97
C ILE A 220 -1.31 0.98 -12.90
N PRO A 221 -0.37 0.09 -13.23
CA PRO A 221 -0.56 -1.35 -13.09
C PRO A 221 -0.82 -1.79 -11.64
N ASP A 222 0.00 -1.31 -10.69
CA ASP A 222 -0.03 -1.80 -9.31
C ASP A 222 -1.23 -1.29 -8.51
N LYS A 223 -1.73 -0.10 -8.85
CA LYS A 223 -2.76 0.62 -8.07
C LYS A 223 -4.02 0.91 -8.87
N LEU A 224 -4.25 0.20 -9.98
CA LEU A 224 -5.42 0.41 -10.84
C LEU A 224 -6.75 0.34 -10.09
N ARG A 225 -6.86 -0.55 -9.09
CA ARG A 225 -8.06 -0.67 -8.23
C ARG A 225 -8.37 0.60 -7.42
N LYS A 226 -7.37 1.46 -7.19
CA LYS A 226 -7.52 2.75 -6.49
C LYS A 226 -7.69 3.93 -7.45
N LEU A 227 -7.69 3.68 -8.76
CA LEU A 227 -7.73 4.68 -9.82
C LEU A 227 -8.90 4.39 -10.79
N PRO A 228 -10.16 4.46 -10.33
CA PRO A 228 -11.34 4.10 -11.13
C PRO A 228 -11.46 4.90 -12.43
N LEU A 229 -11.19 6.20 -12.43
CA LEU A 229 -11.28 7.05 -13.62
C LEU A 229 -10.21 6.67 -14.65
N CYS A 230 -8.97 6.47 -14.21
CA CYS A 230 -7.92 5.95 -15.09
C CYS A 230 -8.28 4.57 -15.63
N ASN A 231 -8.90 3.70 -14.82
CA ASN A 231 -9.31 2.37 -15.27
C ASN A 231 -10.38 2.43 -16.36
N CYS A 232 -11.41 3.25 -16.18
CA CYS A 232 -12.44 3.50 -17.21
C CYS A 232 -11.83 4.04 -18.51
N PHE A 233 -10.95 5.04 -18.39
CA PHE A 233 -10.23 5.60 -19.54
C PHE A 233 -9.43 4.52 -20.28
N LEU A 234 -8.60 3.75 -19.55
CA LEU A 234 -7.76 2.73 -20.16
C LEU A 234 -8.58 1.62 -20.80
N ASN A 235 -9.71 1.23 -20.22
CA ASN A 235 -10.59 0.24 -20.86
C ASN A 235 -11.22 0.76 -22.15
N ARG A 236 -11.50 2.07 -22.23
CA ARG A 236 -12.14 2.70 -23.39
C ARG A 236 -11.20 3.00 -24.55
N TYR A 237 -9.96 3.38 -24.25
CA TYR A 237 -8.99 3.92 -25.21
C TYR A 237 -7.75 3.06 -25.44
N GLN A 238 -7.56 1.98 -24.67
CA GLN A 238 -6.48 1.04 -24.99
C GLN A 238 -6.74 0.38 -26.34
N GLU A 239 -5.69 0.21 -27.13
CA GLU A 239 -5.76 -0.59 -28.35
C GLU A 239 -5.55 -2.08 -28.03
N SER A 240 -6.49 -2.90 -28.49
CA SER A 240 -6.28 -4.33 -28.65
C SER A 240 -5.16 -4.62 -29.67
N VAL A 241 -4.71 -5.87 -29.71
CA VAL A 241 -3.74 -6.29 -30.73
C VAL A 241 -4.34 -6.14 -32.12
N ASP A 242 -5.62 -6.48 -32.27
CA ASP A 242 -6.34 -6.47 -33.55
C ASP A 242 -6.47 -5.04 -34.07
N GLU A 243 -7.02 -4.13 -33.27
CA GLU A 243 -7.15 -2.70 -33.63
C GLU A 243 -5.80 -2.08 -34.03
N TYR A 244 -4.72 -2.44 -33.34
CA TYR A 244 -3.38 -1.97 -33.68
C TYR A 244 -2.85 -2.51 -35.01
N GLN A 245 -3.15 -3.76 -35.35
CA GLN A 245 -2.79 -4.32 -36.66
C GLN A 245 -3.59 -3.63 -37.78
N LEU A 246 -4.89 -3.42 -37.58
CA LEU A 246 -5.75 -2.71 -38.53
C LEU A 246 -5.29 -1.27 -38.74
N ARG A 247 -5.03 -0.51 -37.65
CA ARG A 247 -4.54 0.86 -37.74
C ARG A 247 -3.25 0.95 -38.55
N ARG A 248 -2.28 0.07 -38.33
CA ARG A 248 -1.00 0.09 -39.07
C ARG A 248 -1.19 -0.20 -40.55
N LEU A 249 -2.01 -1.19 -40.90
CA LEU A 249 -2.33 -1.49 -42.30
C LEU A 249 -2.99 -0.30 -42.99
N LEU A 250 -4.03 0.25 -42.36
CA LEU A 250 -4.76 1.40 -42.90
C LEU A 250 -3.90 2.66 -42.95
N ALA A 251 -3.00 2.88 -41.98
CA ALA A 251 -2.06 3.99 -41.99
C ALA A 251 -1.17 3.97 -43.23
N ILE A 252 -0.66 2.80 -43.62
CA ILE A 252 0.16 2.63 -44.84
C ILE A 252 -0.68 2.91 -46.08
N VAL A 253 -1.90 2.38 -46.16
CA VAL A 253 -2.80 2.59 -47.31
C VAL A 253 -3.14 4.06 -47.47
N VAL A 254 -3.56 4.73 -46.40
CA VAL A 254 -3.91 6.15 -46.40
C VAL A 254 -2.69 7.01 -46.74
N ASP A 255 -1.51 6.68 -46.22
CA ASP A 255 -0.27 7.37 -46.56
C ASP A 255 0.04 7.28 -48.06
N LYS A 256 -0.09 6.08 -48.66
CA LYS A 256 0.11 5.89 -50.10
C LYS A 256 -0.89 6.66 -50.94
N LEU A 257 -2.17 6.62 -50.57
CA LEU A 257 -3.23 7.38 -51.25
C LEU A 257 -2.98 8.89 -51.17
N ASN A 258 -2.58 9.41 -50.00
CA ASN A 258 -2.28 10.83 -49.80
C ASN A 258 -1.09 11.31 -50.65
N HIS A 259 -0.10 10.45 -50.88
CA HIS A 259 1.05 10.74 -51.73
C HIS A 259 0.82 10.40 -53.21
N GLY A 260 -0.40 9.98 -53.57
CA GLY A 260 -0.74 9.60 -54.94
C GLY A 260 -0.01 8.37 -55.46
N GLN A 261 0.42 7.49 -54.57
CA GLN A 261 1.12 6.27 -54.89
C GLN A 261 0.13 5.10 -55.00
N ALA A 262 0.47 4.12 -55.83
CA ALA A 262 -0.29 2.87 -55.89
C ALA A 262 -0.25 2.17 -54.53
N ILE A 263 -1.37 1.56 -54.15
CA ILE A 263 -1.44 0.71 -52.95
C ILE A 263 -0.51 -0.50 -53.19
N PRO A 264 0.40 -0.81 -52.24
CA PRO A 264 1.33 -1.93 -52.39
C PRO A 264 0.62 -3.27 -52.48
N GLN A 265 1.31 -4.28 -53.00
CA GLN A 265 0.82 -5.65 -52.98
C GLN A 265 0.68 -6.17 -51.54
N ILE A 266 -0.17 -7.18 -51.32
CA ILE A 266 -0.48 -7.69 -49.97
C ILE A 266 0.78 -8.06 -49.19
N TYR A 267 1.74 -8.75 -49.82
CA TYR A 267 2.99 -9.16 -49.15
C TYR A 267 3.87 -7.96 -48.75
N GLU A 268 3.81 -6.86 -49.50
CA GLU A 268 4.54 -5.62 -49.18
C GLU A 268 3.87 -4.89 -48.02
N LEU A 269 2.54 -4.84 -48.01
CA LEU A 269 1.75 -4.30 -46.90
C LEU A 269 2.03 -5.06 -45.59
N GLU A 270 2.05 -6.38 -45.63
CA GLU A 270 2.39 -7.21 -44.47
C GLU A 270 3.81 -6.88 -43.95
N ARG A 271 4.79 -6.78 -44.85
CA ARG A 271 6.17 -6.43 -44.51
C ARG A 271 6.28 -5.02 -43.92
N SER A 272 5.67 -4.01 -44.56
CA SER A 272 5.67 -2.62 -44.10
C SER A 272 4.94 -2.44 -42.77
N ALA A 273 3.88 -3.22 -42.52
CA ALA A 273 3.17 -3.22 -41.24
C ALA A 273 3.89 -4.03 -40.15
N GLY A 274 4.97 -4.74 -40.48
CA GLY A 274 5.70 -5.63 -39.56
C GLY A 274 4.82 -6.78 -39.07
N LEU A 275 3.99 -7.34 -39.96
CA LEU A 275 3.13 -8.48 -39.69
C LEU A 275 3.77 -9.75 -40.26
N SER A 276 4.06 -10.72 -39.39
CA SER A 276 4.46 -12.07 -39.81
C SER A 276 3.23 -12.99 -39.88
N LYS A 277 3.36 -14.10 -40.61
CA LYS A 277 2.27 -15.10 -40.76
C LYS A 277 1.80 -15.66 -39.43
N GLU A 278 2.67 -15.74 -38.43
CA GLU A 278 2.38 -16.26 -37.09
C GLU A 278 1.71 -15.21 -36.18
N ARG A 279 1.97 -13.93 -36.42
CA ARG A 279 1.53 -12.83 -35.56
C ARG A 279 0.26 -12.14 -36.05
N ILE A 280 -0.07 -12.28 -37.32
CA ILE A 280 -1.26 -11.65 -37.91
C ILE A 280 -2.56 -12.27 -37.38
N ARG A 281 -3.48 -11.41 -36.97
CA ARG A 281 -4.78 -11.77 -36.40
C ARG A 281 -5.86 -11.80 -37.48
N GLU A 282 -6.95 -12.51 -37.22
CA GLU A 282 -7.97 -12.77 -38.24
C GLU A 282 -8.61 -11.49 -38.83
N PRO A 283 -8.94 -10.46 -38.05
CA PRO A 283 -9.46 -9.21 -38.60
C PRO A 283 -8.50 -8.55 -39.60
N ALA A 284 -7.19 -8.61 -39.34
CA ALA A 284 -6.18 -8.07 -40.24
C ALA A 284 -6.06 -8.90 -41.52
N LYS A 285 -6.18 -10.23 -41.43
CA LYS A 285 -6.21 -11.10 -42.62
C LYS A 285 -7.44 -10.84 -43.48
N GLU A 286 -8.59 -10.62 -42.86
CA GLU A 286 -9.83 -10.32 -43.56
C GLU A 286 -9.74 -9.01 -44.34
N ILE A 287 -9.22 -7.94 -43.72
CA ILE A 287 -8.96 -6.66 -44.41
C ILE A 287 -8.03 -6.88 -45.61
N LEU A 288 -6.92 -7.62 -45.43
CA LEU A 288 -5.97 -7.87 -46.53
C LEU A 288 -6.61 -8.65 -47.69
N ARG A 289 -7.52 -9.60 -47.40
CA ARG A 289 -8.18 -10.44 -48.40
C ARG A 289 -9.32 -9.73 -49.14
N VAL A 290 -10.13 -8.95 -48.42
CA VAL A 290 -11.40 -8.43 -48.93
C VAL A 290 -11.29 -6.92 -49.21
N ASP A 291 -10.89 -6.14 -48.21
CA ASP A 291 -10.95 -4.68 -48.27
C ASP A 291 -9.83 -4.08 -49.10
N ILE A 292 -8.58 -4.52 -48.93
CA ILE A 292 -7.45 -3.96 -49.68
C ILE A 292 -7.64 -4.11 -51.21
N PRO A 293 -8.02 -5.29 -51.75
CA PRO A 293 -8.30 -5.42 -53.18
C PRO A 293 -9.48 -4.54 -53.62
N ARG A 294 -10.52 -4.40 -52.80
CA ARG A 294 -11.67 -3.54 -53.08
C ARG A 294 -11.26 -2.07 -53.16
N ILE A 295 -10.52 -1.57 -52.17
CA ILE A 295 -10.00 -0.19 -52.14
C ILE A 295 -9.06 0.06 -53.33
N THR A 296 -8.20 -0.90 -53.64
CA THR A 296 -7.28 -0.81 -54.79
C THR A 296 -8.03 -0.70 -56.11
N ARG A 297 -9.08 -1.50 -56.33
CA ARG A 297 -9.93 -1.40 -57.52
C ARG A 297 -10.64 -0.05 -57.59
N GLN A 298 -11.21 0.41 -56.47
CA GLN A 298 -11.90 1.69 -56.41
C GLN A 298 -10.96 2.86 -56.78
N ALA A 299 -9.76 2.91 -56.18
CA ALA A 299 -8.77 3.96 -56.45
C ALA A 299 -8.30 4.00 -57.91
N ARG A 300 -8.27 2.84 -58.61
CA ARG A 300 -7.99 2.78 -60.05
C ARG A 300 -9.11 3.39 -60.89
N ILE A 301 -10.36 3.12 -60.52
CA ILE A 301 -11.54 3.60 -61.24
C ILE A 301 -11.71 5.11 -61.06
N THR A 302 -11.54 5.61 -59.84
CA THR A 302 -11.75 7.03 -59.52
C THR A 302 -10.60 7.93 -59.93
N GLY A 303 -9.45 7.37 -60.33
CA GLY A 303 -8.24 8.14 -60.62
C GLY A 303 -7.66 8.84 -59.38
N GLU A 304 -8.13 8.49 -58.17
CA GLU A 304 -7.79 9.12 -56.89
C GLU A 304 -6.37 8.81 -56.40
N TYR A 305 -5.52 8.19 -57.23
CA TYR A 305 -4.07 8.27 -57.05
C TYR A 305 -3.53 9.70 -57.22
N LYS A 306 -4.37 10.71 -57.39
CA LYS A 306 -4.01 12.13 -57.30
C LYS A 306 -5.04 12.85 -56.45
N VAL A 307 -4.71 13.15 -55.20
CA VAL A 307 -5.49 14.11 -54.41
C VAL A 307 -4.71 15.41 -54.31
N ASN A 308 -5.30 16.45 -54.92
CA ASN A 308 -4.91 17.85 -54.82
C ASN A 308 -4.56 18.26 -53.38
N SER A 309 -3.34 18.75 -53.19
CA SER A 309 -2.78 19.28 -51.94
C SER A 309 -3.54 20.46 -51.32
N ASN A 310 -4.59 20.97 -51.96
CA ASN A 310 -5.24 22.23 -51.59
C ASN A 310 -6.51 22.12 -50.73
N ARG A 311 -6.97 20.93 -50.34
CA ARG A 311 -8.26 20.81 -49.61
C ARG A 311 -8.17 20.95 -48.08
N TRP A 312 -6.97 20.94 -47.50
CA TRP A 312 -6.78 20.95 -46.04
C TRP A 312 -6.50 22.34 -45.44
N HIS A 313 -6.39 23.41 -46.23
CA HIS A 313 -6.09 24.76 -45.74
C HIS A 313 -7.31 25.67 -45.48
N ARG A 314 -8.56 25.17 -45.60
CA ARG A 314 -9.77 26.02 -45.43
C ARG A 314 -10.59 25.77 -44.16
N ALA A 315 -10.10 25.00 -43.20
CA ALA A 315 -10.82 24.75 -41.94
C ALA A 315 -10.02 25.22 -40.70
N SER A 316 -9.44 26.42 -40.78
CA SER A 316 -8.89 27.16 -39.63
C SER A 316 -8.89 28.65 -39.99
N SER A 317 -10.06 29.30 -39.90
CA SER A 317 -10.19 30.76 -39.86
C SER A 317 -11.32 31.10 -38.91
#